data_AF-A0A3M9XYQ3-F1
#
_entry.id   AF-A0A3M9XYQ3-F1
#
_cell.length_a   1.000
_cell.length_b   1.000
_cell.length_c   1.000
_cell.angle_alpha   90.00
_cell.angle_beta   90.00
_cell.angle_gamma   90.00
#
_symmetry.space_group_name_H-M   'P 1'
#
loop_
_entity.id
_entity.type
_entity.pdbx_description
1 polymer ?
#
loop_
_entity_poly.entity_id
_entity_poly.type
_entity_poly.pdbx_seq_one_letter_code
_entity_poly.pdbx_strand_id
1 'polypeptide(L)'
;MPPKRYVPPRPRAHRTGSQTNSAEASLQAQVPAMKHQQAFPFGRLSGSEPSAPGIVQEGTSKPHPSFPPTRQKPGAPPSKRLKVEDTPTAEDPSSSTGTTARDLAKPTANTLTSDQHDILLRHRLSAPTIHTLVSIPCAASPNIILQKACLATEINSHPLLPGEKALFSTLNAAATTIWPIALSTPTLAWHKAFLIAQNHPTGRSWLYIPRITPRDRTALGEESKHITSLVRRILRCAADLAALRHDGVTVRRALELSRSIAAAAWEGDTHELQQVAAIGPKKIEMLEAAGISTVRALADTEFYNIDRILKRNPPFGMNTVLQLKAFPRLLLKARFERWAAKSDMPAIDALPEKVVRVLAPGLRLAIVRARLRCLNDDMPLWREKVH
;
A
#
# COMPACT_ATOMS: atom_id res chain seq x y z
N MET A 1 56.03 10.46 32.84
CA MET A 1 55.89 11.84 33.36
C MET A 1 56.35 12.84 32.30
N PRO A 2 55.59 13.90 31.98
CA PRO A 2 54.15 14.02 32.14
C PRO A 2 53.39 14.07 30.79
N PRO A 3 52.12 13.63 30.79
CA PRO A 3 51.22 13.63 29.64
C PRO A 3 50.59 15.02 29.39
N LYS A 4 50.17 15.27 28.15
CA LYS A 4 49.40 16.46 27.76
C LYS A 4 48.13 16.54 28.62
N ARG A 5 48.04 17.57 29.47
CA ARG A 5 46.86 17.86 30.29
C ARG A 5 45.67 18.21 29.40
N TYR A 6 44.61 17.44 29.52
CA TYR A 6 43.27 17.79 29.06
C TYR A 6 42.74 18.98 29.90
N VAL A 7 42.31 20.04 29.23
CA VAL A 7 41.70 21.24 29.85
C VAL A 7 40.21 21.24 29.51
N PRO A 8 39.29 21.04 30.47
CA PRO A 8 37.87 21.15 30.21
C PRO A 8 37.43 22.62 30.13
N PRO A 9 36.43 22.97 29.30
CA PRO A 9 35.92 24.34 29.21
C PRO A 9 35.15 24.73 30.48
N ARG A 10 35.42 25.95 30.98
CA ARG A 10 34.72 26.55 32.13
C ARG A 10 33.27 26.91 31.80
N PRO A 11 32.34 26.78 32.77
CA PRO A 11 30.96 27.23 32.62
C PRO A 11 30.88 28.75 32.58
N ARG A 12 30.16 29.31 31.58
CA ARG A 12 29.87 30.74 31.53
C ARG A 12 28.74 31.06 32.51
N ALA A 13 29.12 31.78 33.56
CA ALA A 13 28.20 32.35 34.53
C ALA A 13 27.34 33.46 33.90
N HIS A 14 26.11 33.55 34.41
CA HIS A 14 25.11 34.58 34.17
C HIS A 14 25.68 36.00 34.35
N ARG A 15 25.27 36.92 33.47
CA ARG A 15 25.31 38.35 33.75
C ARG A 15 23.90 38.90 33.76
N THR A 16 23.47 39.25 34.96
CA THR A 16 22.32 40.07 35.32
C THR A 16 22.44 41.46 34.72
N GLY A 17 21.32 42.00 34.25
CA GLY A 17 21.15 43.39 33.83
C GLY A 17 19.66 43.75 33.86
N SER A 18 19.25 44.28 35.00
CA SER A 18 17.94 44.85 35.31
C SER A 18 17.71 46.21 34.65
N GLN A 19 16.47 46.51 34.25
CA GLN A 19 15.72 47.78 34.46
C GLN A 19 14.38 47.66 33.71
N THR A 20 13.26 47.41 34.39
CA THR A 20 12.32 48.31 35.12
C THR A 20 11.28 49.02 34.23
N ASN A 21 10.04 48.93 34.71
CA ASN A 21 8.81 49.71 34.46
C ASN A 21 7.77 49.02 33.57
N SER A 22 6.76 48.34 34.13
CA SER A 22 5.59 48.82 34.91
C SER A 22 4.41 49.18 34.00
N ALA A 23 3.37 48.34 34.03
CA ALA A 23 1.96 48.74 34.02
C ALA A 23 1.07 47.54 34.34
N GLU A 24 0.30 47.70 35.41
CA GLU A 24 -0.69 46.80 35.99
C GLU A 24 -1.90 46.57 35.08
N ALA A 25 -2.54 45.40 35.20
CA ALA A 25 -4.01 45.29 35.32
C ALA A 25 -4.40 43.85 35.73
N SER A 26 -4.73 43.70 37.01
CA SER A 26 -5.41 42.54 37.59
C SER A 26 -6.83 42.39 37.04
N LEU A 27 -7.29 41.14 36.87
CA LEU A 27 -8.68 40.77 37.10
C LEU A 27 -8.77 39.28 37.48
N GLN A 28 -9.11 39.07 38.76
CA GLN A 28 -9.52 37.81 39.36
C GLN A 28 -10.98 37.48 38.98
N ALA A 29 -11.30 36.20 38.80
CA ALA A 29 -12.61 35.61 39.04
C ALA A 29 -12.40 34.10 39.31
N GLN A 30 -12.32 33.68 40.57
CA GLN A 30 -13.41 33.16 41.41
C GLN A 30 -14.01 31.82 40.95
N VAL A 31 -13.65 30.80 41.74
CA VAL A 31 -14.23 29.46 41.86
C VAL A 31 -15.59 29.54 42.58
N PRO A 32 -16.53 28.62 42.29
CA PRO A 32 -17.43 28.14 43.34
C PRO A 32 -17.29 26.63 43.56
N ALA A 33 -17.22 26.28 44.84
CA ALA A 33 -17.34 24.93 45.37
C ALA A 33 -18.82 24.59 45.66
N MET A 34 -19.22 23.32 45.49
CA MET A 34 -20.23 22.69 46.34
C MET A 34 -20.14 21.14 46.34
N LYS A 35 -19.91 20.62 47.56
CA LYS A 35 -20.58 19.49 48.27
C LYS A 35 -20.53 18.08 47.63
N HIS A 36 -19.75 17.15 48.20
CA HIS A 36 -20.12 16.20 49.28
C HIS A 36 -21.27 15.22 48.94
N GLN A 37 -20.91 13.96 48.66
CA GLN A 37 -21.63 12.73 49.02
C GLN A 37 -20.66 11.55 48.80
N GLN A 38 -20.06 11.06 49.89
CA GLN A 38 -20.41 9.81 50.61
C GLN A 38 -19.82 8.54 49.99
N ALA A 39 -18.81 8.02 50.68
CA ALA A 39 -18.24 6.69 50.53
C ALA A 39 -18.94 5.68 51.46
N PHE A 40 -18.71 4.38 51.17
CA PHE A 40 -18.78 3.15 51.99
C PHE A 40 -19.65 2.05 51.35
N PRO A 41 -19.41 0.75 51.65
CA PRO A 41 -18.14 0.08 51.92
C PRO A 41 -17.98 -1.31 51.22
N PHE A 42 -16.80 -1.88 51.43
CA PHE A 42 -16.39 -3.26 51.20
C PHE A 42 -17.42 -4.34 51.61
N GLY A 43 -17.55 -5.39 50.78
CA GLY A 43 -18.17 -6.67 51.13
C GLY A 43 -17.36 -7.84 50.54
N ARG A 44 -16.85 -8.69 51.43
CA ARG A 44 -16.04 -9.90 51.19
C ARG A 44 -16.94 -11.13 51.40
N LEU A 45 -17.08 -12.02 50.41
CA LEU A 45 -17.55 -13.43 50.54
C LEU A 45 -16.94 -14.20 49.34
N SER A 46 -15.91 -15.04 49.50
CA SER A 46 -15.89 -16.45 49.95
C SER A 46 -16.73 -17.41 49.09
N GLY A 47 -16.04 -18.20 48.25
CA GLY A 47 -16.22 -19.65 48.08
C GLY A 47 -17.32 -20.17 47.16
N SER A 48 -16.93 -20.73 46.00
CA SER A 48 -17.21 -22.15 45.64
C SER A 48 -16.79 -22.45 44.18
N GLU A 49 -15.77 -23.29 44.04
CA GLU A 49 -15.53 -24.19 42.89
C GLU A 49 -16.68 -25.24 42.79
N PRO A 50 -16.95 -25.90 41.64
CA PRO A 50 -16.00 -26.88 41.09
C PRO A 50 -15.97 -27.13 39.56
N SER A 51 -14.84 -27.74 39.16
CA SER A 51 -14.63 -28.78 38.14
C SER A 51 -14.72 -28.48 36.62
N ALA A 52 -13.55 -28.62 35.99
CA ALA A 52 -13.32 -29.04 34.61
C ALA A 52 -13.75 -30.50 34.36
N PRO A 53 -13.89 -30.96 33.09
CA PRO A 53 -12.75 -31.41 32.25
C PRO A 53 -12.89 -30.93 30.79
N GLY A 54 -11.95 -31.06 29.85
CA GLY A 54 -10.66 -31.72 29.81
C GLY A 54 -9.92 -31.28 28.53
N ILE A 55 -8.66 -31.72 28.47
CA ILE A 55 -7.59 -31.35 27.55
C ILE A 55 -7.82 -31.86 26.12
N VAL A 56 -7.55 -31.02 25.12
CA VAL A 56 -6.94 -31.45 23.84
C VAL A 56 -5.87 -30.44 23.45
N GLN A 57 -4.63 -30.94 23.34
CA GLN A 57 -3.47 -30.25 22.81
C GLN A 57 -3.56 -30.17 21.29
N GLU A 58 -3.29 -29.01 20.69
CA GLU A 58 -2.80 -28.98 19.31
C GLU A 58 -1.94 -27.74 19.02
N GLY A 59 -0.69 -28.01 18.63
CA GLY A 59 0.08 -27.33 17.60
C GLY A 59 0.21 -25.80 17.62
N THR A 60 1.34 -25.31 18.09
CA THR A 60 1.87 -23.98 17.76
C THR A 60 2.11 -23.84 16.24
N SER A 61 1.18 -23.23 15.51
CA SER A 61 1.39 -22.79 14.12
C SER A 61 1.82 -21.32 14.09
N LYS A 62 3.06 -21.06 13.67
CA LYS A 62 3.56 -19.72 13.34
C LYS A 62 2.77 -19.12 12.17
N PRO A 63 2.48 -17.81 12.14
CA PRO A 63 1.88 -17.18 10.97
C PRO A 63 2.93 -17.07 9.85
N HIS A 64 2.70 -17.80 8.75
CA HIS A 64 3.44 -17.67 7.49
C HIS A 64 2.61 -16.77 6.55
N PRO A 65 3.23 -15.82 5.83
CA PRO A 65 2.50 -14.99 4.87
C PRO A 65 1.99 -15.84 3.70
N SER A 66 0.75 -15.59 3.31
CA SER A 66 0.01 -16.28 2.25
C SER A 66 0.50 -15.90 0.85
N PHE A 67 1.61 -16.50 0.41
CA PHE A 67 1.98 -16.63 -1.00
C PHE A 67 2.71 -17.97 -1.24
N PRO A 68 2.29 -18.82 -2.19
CA PRO A 68 2.90 -20.12 -2.42
C PRO A 68 4.24 -20.00 -3.18
N PRO A 69 5.29 -20.78 -2.85
CA PRO A 69 6.50 -20.85 -3.65
C PRO A 69 6.37 -21.87 -4.78
N THR A 70 6.34 -21.42 -6.03
CA THR A 70 6.46 -22.31 -7.20
C THR A 70 7.94 -22.58 -7.49
N ARG A 71 8.41 -23.79 -7.20
CA ARG A 71 9.71 -24.30 -7.69
C ARG A 71 9.56 -24.76 -9.14
N GLN A 72 10.34 -24.21 -10.06
CA GLN A 72 10.67 -24.86 -11.33
C GLN A 72 12.19 -24.90 -11.50
N LYS A 73 12.73 -26.11 -11.75
CA LYS A 73 14.13 -26.35 -12.12
C LYS A 73 14.31 -26.22 -13.65
N PRO A 74 15.51 -25.85 -14.13
CA PRO A 74 15.75 -25.48 -15.52
C PRO A 74 16.17 -26.67 -16.41
N GLY A 75 15.75 -26.66 -17.67
CA GLY A 75 16.27 -27.51 -18.75
C GLY A 75 16.61 -26.64 -19.96
N ALA A 76 17.87 -26.73 -20.41
CA ALA A 76 18.42 -26.05 -21.59
C ALA A 76 18.37 -26.98 -22.85
N PRO A 77 18.56 -26.46 -24.08
CA PRO A 77 17.92 -26.94 -25.31
C PRO A 77 18.86 -27.74 -26.23
N PRO A 78 18.40 -28.10 -27.45
CA PRO A 78 19.31 -28.04 -28.59
C PRO A 78 18.75 -27.29 -29.82
N SER A 79 19.65 -26.51 -30.41
CA SER A 79 19.58 -25.92 -31.75
C SER A 79 19.56 -26.97 -32.85
N LYS A 80 18.90 -26.66 -33.99
CA LYS A 80 19.41 -26.96 -35.35
C LYS A 80 18.66 -26.15 -36.42
N ARG A 81 19.42 -25.81 -37.46
CA ARG A 81 19.22 -24.84 -38.54
C ARG A 81 19.16 -25.59 -39.88
N LEU A 82 18.22 -25.26 -40.78
CA LEU A 82 18.23 -25.52 -42.25
C LEU A 82 17.19 -24.55 -42.88
N LYS A 83 17.52 -23.54 -43.71
CA LYS A 83 18.00 -23.47 -45.13
C LYS A 83 16.91 -23.97 -46.11
N VAL A 84 16.09 -23.08 -46.71
CA VAL A 84 16.18 -22.30 -47.99
C VAL A 84 16.18 -23.15 -49.27
N GLU A 85 15.30 -22.75 -50.22
CA GLU A 85 15.10 -23.08 -51.67
C GLU A 85 13.63 -23.51 -51.92
N ASP A 86 12.90 -23.19 -53.00
CA ASP A 86 13.00 -22.25 -54.13
C ASP A 86 11.57 -22.14 -54.79
N THR A 87 11.33 -21.02 -55.49
CA THR A 87 10.20 -20.56 -56.33
C THR A 87 9.82 -21.46 -57.54
N PRO A 88 8.93 -21.08 -58.52
CA PRO A 88 7.67 -20.29 -58.55
C PRO A 88 6.57 -20.94 -59.46
N THR A 89 5.35 -20.39 -59.55
CA THR A 89 4.54 -20.42 -60.81
C THR A 89 3.55 -19.26 -60.85
N ALA A 90 3.48 -18.61 -62.02
CA ALA A 90 2.71 -17.43 -62.37
C ALA A 90 1.24 -17.74 -62.72
N GLU A 91 0.36 -16.73 -62.67
CA GLU A 91 -0.45 -16.26 -63.82
C GLU A 91 -1.40 -15.12 -63.40
N ASP A 92 -1.33 -14.01 -64.15
CA ASP A 92 -2.34 -12.93 -64.27
C ASP A 92 -3.22 -13.26 -65.50
N PRO A 93 -4.51 -12.82 -65.61
CA PRO A 93 -4.77 -11.48 -66.16
C PRO A 93 -6.03 -10.72 -65.66
N SER A 94 -5.85 -9.40 -65.54
CA SER A 94 -6.77 -8.26 -65.73
C SER A 94 -8.30 -8.45 -65.85
N SER A 95 -9.08 -7.66 -65.06
CA SER A 95 -10.06 -6.69 -65.61
C SER A 95 -10.72 -5.74 -64.57
N SER A 96 -10.80 -4.47 -64.98
CA SER A 96 -11.93 -3.53 -64.83
C SER A 96 -12.21 -2.77 -63.51
N THR A 97 -12.02 -1.45 -63.63
CA THR A 97 -12.95 -0.33 -63.29
C THR A 97 -13.55 -0.19 -61.89
N GLY A 98 -12.98 0.78 -61.15
CA GLY A 98 -13.66 1.94 -60.54
C GLY A 98 -14.89 1.72 -59.66
N THR A 99 -14.80 2.04 -58.37
CA THR A 99 -15.90 2.57 -57.56
C THR A 99 -15.35 3.20 -56.26
N THR A 100 -15.56 4.52 -56.16
CA THR A 100 -15.71 5.40 -54.99
C THR A 100 -14.99 5.10 -53.66
N ALA A 101 -14.29 6.15 -53.21
CA ALA A 101 -13.90 6.42 -51.83
C ALA A 101 -14.92 5.98 -50.78
N ARG A 102 -14.65 4.84 -50.15
CA ARG A 102 -14.95 4.51 -48.75
C ARG A 102 -13.91 3.47 -48.36
N ASP A 103 -12.67 3.93 -48.27
CA ASP A 103 -11.61 3.09 -47.76
C ASP A 103 -11.91 2.83 -46.28
N LEU A 104 -12.22 1.57 -46.05
CA LEU A 104 -12.48 0.95 -44.78
C LEU A 104 -11.25 1.22 -43.90
N ALA A 105 -11.36 2.18 -42.99
CA ALA A 105 -10.32 2.41 -41.99
C ALA A 105 -10.12 1.11 -41.21
N LYS A 106 -9.08 0.35 -41.55
CA LYS A 106 -8.52 -0.70 -40.69
C LYS A 106 -8.34 -0.05 -39.31
N PRO A 107 -8.90 -0.63 -38.23
CA PRO A 107 -8.70 -0.08 -36.91
C PRO A 107 -7.22 -0.20 -36.59
N THR A 108 -6.49 0.92 -36.64
CA THR A 108 -5.16 1.01 -36.08
C THR A 108 -5.30 0.67 -34.59
N ALA A 109 -4.57 -0.33 -34.12
CA ALA A 109 -4.67 -0.92 -32.79
C ALA A 109 -4.31 0.04 -31.62
N ASN A 110 -4.30 1.35 -31.85
CA ASN A 110 -3.79 2.39 -30.95
C ASN A 110 -4.84 3.41 -30.49
N THR A 111 -6.12 3.22 -30.81
CA THR A 111 -7.17 4.15 -30.37
C THR A 111 -7.74 3.71 -29.02
N LEU A 112 -7.47 4.49 -27.97
CA LEU A 112 -8.10 4.30 -26.66
C LEU A 112 -9.61 4.55 -26.74
N THR A 113 -10.40 3.79 -26.00
CA THR A 113 -11.85 4.07 -25.89
C THR A 113 -12.08 5.38 -25.12
N SER A 114 -13.24 6.03 -25.30
CA SER A 114 -13.58 7.27 -24.56
C SER A 114 -13.37 7.12 -23.04
N ASP A 115 -13.89 6.04 -22.45
CA ASP A 115 -13.72 5.75 -21.01
C ASP A 115 -12.24 5.63 -20.59
N GLN A 116 -11.40 5.02 -21.44
CA GLN A 116 -9.97 4.84 -21.16
C GLN A 116 -9.23 6.17 -21.28
N HIS A 117 -9.66 7.03 -22.20
CA HIS A 117 -9.13 8.39 -22.35
C HIS A 117 -9.48 9.26 -21.14
N ASP A 118 -10.69 9.17 -20.61
CA ASP A 118 -11.08 9.91 -19.39
C ASP A 118 -10.26 9.48 -18.17
N ILE A 119 -10.01 8.16 -18.03
CA ILE A 119 -9.14 7.62 -16.98
C ILE A 119 -7.70 8.12 -17.16
N LEU A 120 -7.19 8.14 -18.40
CA LEU A 120 -5.88 8.68 -18.73
C LEU A 120 -5.73 10.13 -18.25
N LEU A 121 -6.69 10.99 -18.61
CA LEU A 121 -6.69 12.41 -18.25
C LEU A 121 -6.76 12.61 -16.73
N ARG A 122 -7.59 11.81 -16.03
CA ARG A 122 -7.73 11.85 -14.57
C ARG A 122 -6.40 11.58 -13.85
N HIS A 123 -5.65 10.58 -14.31
CA HIS A 123 -4.38 10.18 -13.68
C HIS A 123 -3.15 10.87 -14.26
N ARG A 124 -3.31 11.65 -15.33
CA ARG A 124 -2.24 12.35 -16.06
C ARG A 124 -1.11 11.40 -16.47
N LEU A 125 -1.49 10.29 -17.09
CA LEU A 125 -0.58 9.28 -17.62
C LEU A 125 -0.51 9.34 -19.14
N SER A 126 0.50 8.73 -19.73
CA SER A 126 0.66 8.64 -21.18
C SER A 126 -0.21 7.53 -21.78
N ALA A 127 -0.57 7.66 -23.06
CA ALA A 127 -1.31 6.62 -23.77
C ALA A 127 -0.58 5.26 -23.80
N PRO A 128 0.75 5.18 -24.05
CA PRO A 128 1.48 3.90 -23.97
C PRO A 128 1.38 3.23 -22.60
N THR A 129 1.37 4.02 -21.51
CA THR A 129 1.17 3.48 -20.16
C THR A 129 -0.21 2.87 -20.03
N ILE A 130 -1.27 3.52 -20.54
CA ILE A 130 -2.62 2.95 -20.54
C ILE A 130 -2.69 1.64 -21.32
N HIS A 131 -2.10 1.55 -22.52
CA HIS A 131 -2.04 0.29 -23.27
C HIS A 131 -1.36 -0.83 -22.48
N THR A 132 -0.28 -0.51 -21.77
CA THR A 132 0.42 -1.46 -20.90
C THR A 132 -0.48 -1.94 -19.77
N LEU A 133 -1.22 -1.05 -19.11
CA LEU A 133 -2.13 -1.40 -18.02
C LEU A 133 -3.38 -2.16 -18.50
N VAL A 134 -3.92 -1.83 -19.67
CA VAL A 134 -5.04 -2.56 -20.28
C VAL A 134 -4.67 -4.02 -20.57
N SER A 135 -3.39 -4.30 -20.82
CA SER A 135 -2.88 -5.67 -21.03
C SER A 135 -2.82 -6.53 -19.76
N ILE A 136 -3.13 -5.99 -18.57
CA ILE A 136 -3.18 -6.78 -17.33
C ILE A 136 -4.31 -7.83 -17.45
N PRO A 137 -4.05 -9.13 -17.28
CA PRO A 137 -5.09 -10.15 -17.40
C PRO A 137 -6.16 -10.03 -16.31
N CYS A 138 -7.34 -10.60 -16.54
CA CYS A 138 -8.38 -10.64 -15.52
C CYS A 138 -7.92 -11.46 -14.30
N ALA A 139 -8.26 -11.02 -13.09
CA ALA A 139 -7.82 -11.62 -11.83
C ALA A 139 -6.29 -11.81 -11.71
N ALA A 140 -5.51 -10.88 -12.29
CA ALA A 140 -4.05 -10.92 -12.29
C ALA A 140 -3.46 -11.01 -10.88
N SER A 141 -2.35 -11.74 -10.73
CA SER A 141 -1.62 -11.82 -9.46
C SER A 141 -0.98 -10.46 -9.11
N PRO A 142 -0.78 -10.15 -7.81
CA PRO A 142 -0.19 -8.87 -7.39
C PRO A 142 1.17 -8.56 -8.03
N ASN A 143 2.01 -9.59 -8.22
CA ASN A 143 3.29 -9.47 -8.91
C ASN A 143 3.12 -8.90 -10.33
N ILE A 144 2.22 -9.48 -11.13
CA ILE A 144 1.98 -9.04 -12.51
C ILE A 144 1.42 -7.63 -12.54
N ILE A 145 0.51 -7.28 -11.62
CA ILE A 145 -0.04 -5.92 -11.51
C ILE A 145 1.08 -4.91 -11.22
N LEU A 146 1.93 -5.19 -10.23
CA LEU A 146 3.03 -4.30 -9.87
C LEU A 146 4.07 -4.20 -10.99
N GLN A 147 4.43 -5.33 -11.62
CA GLN A 147 5.35 -5.35 -12.75
C GLN A 147 4.83 -4.49 -13.91
N LYS A 148 3.55 -4.65 -14.29
CA LYS A 148 2.91 -3.86 -15.34
C LYS A 148 2.83 -2.37 -14.99
N ALA A 149 2.64 -2.04 -13.71
CA ALA A 149 2.72 -0.66 -13.25
C ALA A 149 4.14 -0.08 -13.39
N CYS A 150 5.18 -0.85 -13.07
CA CYS A 150 6.56 -0.39 -13.20
C CYS A 150 7.06 -0.29 -14.65
N LEU A 151 6.41 -0.97 -15.60
CA LEU A 151 6.68 -0.86 -17.04
C LEU A 151 6.14 0.43 -17.68
N ALA A 152 5.46 1.28 -16.90
CA ALA A 152 4.92 2.54 -17.37
C ALA A 152 6.01 3.48 -17.91
N THR A 153 5.69 4.23 -18.97
CA THR A 153 6.65 5.12 -19.63
C THR A 153 7.18 6.24 -18.74
N GLU A 154 6.39 6.68 -17.76
CA GLU A 154 6.76 7.72 -16.82
C GLU A 154 7.91 7.28 -15.91
N ILE A 155 8.07 5.98 -15.69
CA ILE A 155 9.18 5.40 -14.91
C ILE A 155 10.52 5.55 -15.65
N ASN A 156 10.52 5.68 -16.98
CA ASN A 156 11.75 5.84 -17.75
C ASN A 156 12.49 7.15 -17.44
N SER A 157 11.84 8.10 -16.77
CA SER A 157 12.49 9.30 -16.22
C SER A 157 13.49 9.01 -15.08
N HIS A 158 13.46 7.78 -14.54
CA HIS A 158 14.30 7.33 -13.43
C HIS A 158 15.14 6.11 -13.85
N PRO A 159 16.15 6.28 -14.73
CA PRO A 159 17.00 5.19 -15.16
C PRO A 159 17.87 4.66 -14.02
N LEU A 160 18.26 3.39 -14.15
CA LEU A 160 19.22 2.78 -13.24
C LEU A 160 20.64 3.25 -13.58
N LEU A 161 21.27 3.97 -12.66
CA LEU A 161 22.62 4.49 -12.87
C LEU A 161 23.67 3.38 -12.73
N PRO A 162 24.81 3.44 -13.44
CA PRO A 162 25.87 2.42 -13.35
C PRO A 162 26.35 2.15 -11.92
N GLY A 163 26.45 3.18 -11.08
CA GLY A 163 26.85 3.06 -9.67
C GLY A 163 25.82 2.34 -8.78
N GLU A 164 24.57 2.24 -9.22
CA GLU A 164 23.48 1.63 -8.46
C GLU A 164 23.33 0.13 -8.75
N LYS A 165 23.85 -0.35 -9.88
CA LYS A 165 23.65 -1.73 -10.36
C LYS A 165 24.03 -2.79 -9.32
N ALA A 166 25.16 -2.60 -8.63
CA ALA A 166 25.62 -3.52 -7.60
C ALA A 166 24.68 -3.58 -6.39
N LEU A 167 24.08 -2.43 -6.03
CA LEU A 167 23.07 -2.36 -4.98
C LEU A 167 21.80 -3.11 -5.40
N PHE A 168 21.27 -2.84 -6.59
CA PHE A 168 20.03 -3.47 -7.05
C PHE A 168 20.19 -4.97 -7.35
N SER A 169 21.37 -5.41 -7.77
CA SER A 169 21.68 -6.85 -7.87
C SER A 169 21.68 -7.52 -6.49
N THR A 170 22.25 -6.86 -5.47
CA THR A 170 22.20 -7.36 -4.08
C THR A 170 20.77 -7.37 -3.55
N LEU A 171 20.01 -6.32 -3.84
CA LEU A 171 18.61 -6.21 -3.42
C LEU A 171 17.76 -7.30 -4.05
N ASN A 172 17.95 -7.58 -5.35
CA ASN A 172 17.24 -8.65 -6.05
C ASN A 172 17.53 -10.04 -5.46
N ALA A 173 18.75 -10.27 -4.97
CA ALA A 173 19.15 -11.51 -4.31
C ALA A 173 18.78 -11.58 -2.82
N ALA A 174 18.32 -10.47 -2.22
CA ALA A 174 18.02 -10.42 -0.80
C ALA A 174 16.77 -11.24 -0.46
N ALA A 175 16.79 -11.92 0.69
CA ALA A 175 15.63 -12.68 1.18
C ALA A 175 14.40 -11.81 1.50
N THR A 176 14.56 -10.47 1.54
CA THR A 176 13.47 -9.51 1.72
C THR A 176 12.68 -9.26 0.43
N THR A 177 13.24 -9.61 -0.72
CA THR A 177 12.60 -9.42 -2.03
C THR A 177 11.56 -10.52 -2.24
N ILE A 178 10.29 -10.13 -2.29
CA ILE A 178 9.14 -11.05 -2.44
C ILE A 178 9.11 -11.64 -3.85
N TRP A 179 9.35 -10.80 -4.85
CA TRP A 179 9.32 -11.17 -6.27
C TRP A 179 10.65 -10.83 -6.92
N PRO A 180 11.61 -11.78 -6.93
CA PRO A 180 12.90 -11.57 -7.58
C PRO A 180 12.72 -11.51 -9.10
N ILE A 181 13.47 -10.61 -9.72
CA ILE A 181 13.58 -10.50 -11.17
C ILE A 181 14.50 -11.64 -11.65
N ALA A 182 14.10 -12.34 -12.72
CA ALA A 182 14.86 -13.48 -13.27
C ALA A 182 16.29 -13.12 -13.69
N LEU A 183 16.54 -11.84 -14.02
CA LEU A 183 17.86 -11.33 -14.33
C LEU A 183 18.65 -11.02 -13.05
N SER A 184 19.81 -11.64 -12.89
CA SER A 184 20.70 -11.43 -11.73
C SER A 184 21.18 -9.97 -11.60
N THR A 185 21.28 -9.25 -12.71
CA THR A 185 21.75 -7.86 -12.78
C THR A 185 20.68 -6.96 -13.40
N PRO A 186 19.86 -6.28 -12.57
CA PRO A 186 18.92 -5.27 -13.04
C PRO A 186 19.61 -4.20 -13.91
N THR A 187 19.04 -3.91 -15.08
CA THR A 187 19.55 -2.88 -16.01
C THR A 187 18.57 -1.77 -16.35
N LEU A 188 17.27 -2.07 -16.43
CA LEU A 188 16.22 -1.16 -16.90
C LEU A 188 15.59 -0.34 -15.76
N ALA A 189 15.03 0.83 -16.10
CA ALA A 189 14.34 1.72 -15.16
C ALA A 189 13.19 1.01 -14.42
N TRP A 190 12.41 0.18 -15.13
CA TRP A 190 11.34 -0.58 -14.51
C TRP A 190 11.84 -1.58 -13.46
N HIS A 191 13.04 -2.16 -13.62
CA HIS A 191 13.62 -3.04 -12.60
C HIS A 191 13.91 -2.27 -11.31
N LYS A 192 14.47 -1.06 -11.44
CA LYS A 192 14.73 -0.15 -10.31
C LYS A 192 13.42 0.15 -9.58
N ALA A 193 12.40 0.61 -10.31
CA ALA A 193 11.10 0.93 -9.72
C ALA A 193 10.42 -0.29 -9.06
N PHE A 194 10.50 -1.46 -9.70
CA PHE A 194 9.90 -2.68 -9.18
C PHE A 194 10.57 -3.17 -7.89
N LEU A 195 11.91 -3.11 -7.82
CA LEU A 195 12.66 -3.48 -6.62
C LEU A 195 12.46 -2.46 -5.49
N ILE A 196 12.40 -1.16 -5.80
CA ILE A 196 12.08 -0.10 -4.83
C ILE A 196 10.68 -0.34 -4.27
N ALA A 197 9.68 -0.49 -5.14
CA ALA A 197 8.28 -0.58 -4.73
C ALA A 197 7.98 -1.80 -3.85
N GLN A 198 8.68 -2.93 -4.07
CA GLN A 198 8.45 -4.14 -3.28
C GLN A 198 9.28 -4.19 -1.98
N ASN A 199 10.44 -3.54 -1.93
CA ASN A 199 11.29 -3.52 -0.73
C ASN A 199 10.96 -2.34 0.19
N HIS A 200 10.39 -1.25 -0.34
CA HIS A 200 9.94 -0.12 0.47
C HIS A 200 9.00 -0.53 1.63
N PRO A 201 8.04 -1.45 1.44
CA PRO A 201 7.11 -1.85 2.50
C PRO A 201 7.67 -2.87 3.51
N THR A 202 8.93 -3.30 3.39
CA THR A 202 9.51 -4.30 4.30
C THR A 202 10.06 -3.70 5.59
N GLY A 203 9.91 -2.39 5.82
CA GLY A 203 10.39 -1.68 7.01
C GLY A 203 11.91 -1.64 7.20
N ARG A 204 12.66 -2.41 6.42
CA ARG A 204 14.13 -2.44 6.40
C ARG A 204 14.60 -1.40 5.42
N SER A 205 15.46 -0.50 5.86
CA SER A 205 16.04 0.47 4.96
C SER A 205 17.11 -0.21 4.10
N TRP A 206 16.66 -0.71 2.94
CA TRP A 206 17.48 -1.29 1.88
C TRP A 206 18.58 -0.32 1.37
N LEU A 207 18.45 0.95 1.71
CA LEU A 207 19.46 2.00 1.48
C LEU A 207 20.72 1.84 2.34
N TYR A 208 20.71 1.04 3.41
CA TYR A 208 21.89 0.78 4.26
C TYR A 208 22.65 -0.49 3.88
N ILE A 209 22.34 -1.10 2.72
CA ILE A 209 23.19 -2.16 2.17
C ILE A 209 24.61 -1.59 1.98
N PRO A 210 25.70 -2.29 2.37
CA PRO A 210 27.07 -1.78 2.43
C PRO A 210 27.75 -1.35 1.09
N ARG A 211 26.98 -0.96 0.08
CA ARG A 211 27.44 -0.74 -1.30
C ARG A 211 27.14 0.66 -1.85
N ILE A 212 26.71 1.60 -1.00
CA ILE A 212 26.35 2.96 -1.41
C ILE A 212 27.00 4.01 -0.52
N THR A 213 27.51 5.08 -1.13
CA THR A 213 28.06 6.23 -0.40
C THR A 213 26.94 6.98 0.34
N PRO A 214 27.23 7.72 1.43
CA PRO A 214 26.22 8.49 2.14
C PRO A 214 25.50 9.54 1.26
N ARG A 215 26.21 10.15 0.30
CA ARG A 215 25.67 11.15 -0.63
C ARG A 215 24.71 10.52 -1.64
N ASP A 216 25.10 9.39 -2.22
CA ASP A 216 24.24 8.69 -3.19
C ASP A 216 23.01 8.11 -2.49
N ARG A 217 23.13 7.76 -1.20
CA ARG A 217 22.01 7.29 -0.38
C ARG A 217 20.92 8.34 -0.22
N THR A 218 21.28 9.60 0.05
CA THR A 218 20.29 10.67 0.21
C THR A 218 19.58 10.96 -1.10
N ALA A 219 20.33 11.05 -2.21
CA ALA A 219 19.77 11.26 -3.55
C ALA A 219 18.83 10.12 -3.96
N LEU A 220 19.26 8.87 -3.79
CA LEU A 220 18.44 7.69 -4.09
C LEU A 220 17.22 7.60 -3.17
N GLY A 221 17.32 8.06 -1.92
CA GLY A 221 16.20 8.14 -1.00
C GLY A 221 15.10 9.11 -1.46
N GLU A 222 15.48 10.29 -1.95
CA GLU A 222 14.55 11.28 -2.50
C GLU A 222 13.91 10.81 -3.82
N GLU A 223 14.72 10.23 -4.69
CA GLU A 223 14.25 9.63 -5.94
C GLU A 223 13.29 8.47 -5.67
N SER A 224 13.59 7.62 -4.69
CA SER A 224 12.73 6.51 -4.29
C SER A 224 11.35 6.99 -3.83
N LYS A 225 11.26 8.12 -3.12
CA LYS A 225 9.97 8.74 -2.75
C LYS A 225 9.18 9.16 -3.98
N HIS A 226 9.84 9.76 -4.97
CA HIS A 226 9.22 10.14 -6.25
C HIS A 226 8.71 8.92 -7.01
N ILE A 227 9.56 7.91 -7.20
CA ILE A 227 9.21 6.65 -7.87
C ILE A 227 8.02 5.98 -7.17
N THR A 228 8.06 5.88 -5.85
CA THR A 228 6.99 5.29 -5.04
C THR A 228 5.67 6.04 -5.19
N SER A 229 5.71 7.38 -5.23
CA SER A 229 4.53 8.21 -5.48
C SER A 229 3.94 7.98 -6.88
N LEU A 230 4.81 7.89 -7.88
CA LEU A 230 4.47 7.67 -9.27
C LEU A 230 3.85 6.28 -9.48
N VAL A 231 4.46 5.22 -8.92
CA VAL A 231 3.92 3.85 -8.93
C VAL A 231 2.54 3.78 -8.29
N ARG A 232 2.32 4.43 -7.14
CA ARG A 232 0.99 4.47 -6.50
C ARG A 232 -0.08 5.10 -7.37
N ARG A 233 0.26 6.17 -8.10
CA ARG A 233 -0.65 6.81 -9.07
C ARG A 233 -0.98 5.86 -10.23
N ILE A 234 0.02 5.18 -10.77
CA ILE A 234 -0.18 4.18 -11.84
C ILE A 234 -1.06 3.02 -11.34
N LEU A 235 -0.85 2.52 -10.12
CA LEU A 235 -1.68 1.47 -9.54
C LEU A 235 -3.15 1.88 -9.36
N ARG A 236 -3.41 3.15 -9.02
CA ARG A 236 -4.79 3.69 -8.98
C ARG A 236 -5.40 3.75 -10.38
N CYS A 237 -4.63 4.13 -11.39
CA CYS A 237 -5.08 4.04 -12.79
C CYS A 237 -5.37 2.59 -13.21
N ALA A 238 -4.53 1.65 -12.81
CA ALA A 238 -4.75 0.22 -13.08
C ALA A 238 -6.03 -0.29 -12.42
N ALA A 239 -6.35 0.18 -11.21
CA ALA A 239 -7.60 -0.13 -10.53
C ALA A 239 -8.82 0.44 -11.29
N ASP A 240 -8.77 1.69 -11.75
CA ASP A 240 -9.86 2.28 -12.56
C ASP A 240 -10.07 1.50 -13.88
N LEU A 241 -8.98 1.11 -14.56
CA LEU A 241 -9.05 0.30 -15.79
C LEU A 241 -9.58 -1.11 -15.52
N ALA A 242 -9.22 -1.73 -14.39
CA ALA A 242 -9.75 -3.02 -14.00
C ALA A 242 -11.25 -2.93 -13.64
N ALA A 243 -11.68 -1.84 -12.98
CA ALA A 243 -13.08 -1.59 -12.66
C ALA A 243 -13.92 -1.41 -13.93
N LEU A 244 -13.38 -0.72 -14.94
CA LEU A 244 -14.02 -0.59 -16.26
C LEU A 244 -14.25 -1.94 -16.96
N ARG A 245 -13.44 -2.95 -16.63
CA ARG A 245 -13.56 -4.33 -17.14
C ARG A 245 -14.33 -5.27 -16.21
N HIS A 246 -14.92 -4.73 -15.13
CA HIS A 246 -15.62 -5.50 -14.10
C HIS A 246 -14.77 -6.56 -13.39
N ASP A 247 -13.45 -6.34 -13.30
CA ASP A 247 -12.52 -7.24 -12.62
C ASP A 247 -12.27 -6.80 -11.18
N GLY A 248 -13.20 -7.16 -10.29
CA GLY A 248 -13.13 -6.81 -8.87
C GLY A 248 -11.89 -7.37 -8.15
N VAL A 249 -11.33 -8.49 -8.61
CA VAL A 249 -10.15 -9.11 -8.00
C VAL A 249 -8.90 -8.27 -8.27
N THR A 250 -8.70 -7.84 -9.52
CA THR A 250 -7.58 -6.95 -9.87
C THR A 250 -7.75 -5.57 -9.26
N VAL A 251 -8.97 -5.02 -9.21
CA VAL A 251 -9.25 -3.75 -8.50
C VAL A 251 -8.78 -3.84 -7.06
N ARG A 252 -9.21 -4.87 -6.33
CA ARG A 252 -8.82 -5.09 -4.94
C ARG A 252 -7.30 -5.16 -4.80
N ARG A 253 -6.63 -6.04 -5.55
CA ARG A 253 -5.18 -6.25 -5.46
C ARG A 253 -4.37 -5.00 -5.81
N ALA A 254 -4.80 -4.23 -6.81
CA ALA A 254 -4.14 -2.98 -7.19
C ALA A 254 -4.23 -1.91 -6.09
N LEU A 255 -5.39 -1.82 -5.43
CA LEU A 255 -5.59 -0.90 -4.30
C LEU A 255 -4.83 -1.36 -3.05
N GLU A 256 -4.81 -2.66 -2.76
CA GLU A 256 -4.02 -3.28 -1.68
C GLU A 256 -2.52 -3.00 -1.86
N LEU A 257 -1.99 -3.17 -3.08
CA LEU A 257 -0.62 -2.80 -3.44
C LEU A 257 -0.36 -1.29 -3.22
N SER A 258 -1.22 -0.43 -3.75
CA SER A 258 -1.08 1.03 -3.63
C SER A 258 -1.06 1.47 -2.15
N ARG A 259 -1.92 0.85 -1.33
CA ARG A 259 -2.00 1.09 0.12
C ARG A 259 -0.76 0.58 0.84
N SER A 260 -0.31 -0.64 0.55
CA SER A 260 0.89 -1.23 1.17
C SER A 260 2.14 -0.40 0.90
N ILE A 261 2.28 0.07 -0.35
CA ILE A 261 3.37 0.96 -0.76
C ILE A 261 3.27 2.32 -0.04
N ALA A 262 2.08 2.89 0.12
CA ALA A 262 1.89 4.16 0.83
C ALA A 262 2.20 4.04 2.33
N ALA A 263 1.83 2.91 2.93
CA ALA A 263 2.00 2.63 4.33
C ALA A 263 3.43 2.17 4.70
N ALA A 264 4.27 1.89 3.70
CA ALA A 264 5.54 1.20 3.87
C ALA A 264 5.41 -0.09 4.71
N ALA A 265 4.30 -0.81 4.55
CA ALA A 265 4.01 -2.08 5.22
C ALA A 265 3.17 -2.98 4.30
N TRP A 266 3.52 -4.26 4.18
CA TRP A 266 2.70 -5.24 3.47
C TRP A 266 1.43 -5.60 4.26
N GLU A 267 0.34 -5.86 3.55
CA GLU A 267 -0.93 -6.25 4.15
C GLU A 267 -0.86 -7.65 4.78
N GLY A 268 -1.34 -7.80 6.01
CA GLY A 268 -1.27 -9.05 6.77
C GLY A 268 0.11 -9.35 7.38
N ASP A 269 1.07 -8.44 7.21
CA ASP A 269 2.37 -8.51 7.87
C ASP A 269 2.31 -7.70 9.19
N THR A 270 3.03 -8.12 10.23
CA THR A 270 3.08 -7.41 11.53
C THR A 270 3.75 -6.04 11.45
N HIS A 271 4.35 -5.75 10.29
CA HIS A 271 4.81 -4.44 9.88
C HIS A 271 3.69 -3.40 9.75
N GLU A 272 2.40 -3.81 9.77
CA GLU A 272 1.26 -2.89 9.90
C GLU A 272 1.42 -1.92 11.07
N LEU A 273 2.03 -2.36 12.18
CA LEU A 273 2.29 -1.54 13.36
C LEU A 273 3.31 -0.41 13.10
N GLN A 274 4.12 -0.49 12.04
CA GLN A 274 5.06 0.59 11.64
C GLN A 274 4.33 1.86 11.18
N GLN A 275 3.05 1.76 10.84
CA GLN A 275 2.22 2.91 10.48
C GLN A 275 2.00 3.85 11.67
N VAL A 276 2.14 3.34 12.89
CA VAL A 276 1.99 4.14 14.11
C VAL A 276 3.32 4.82 14.40
N ALA A 277 3.30 6.16 14.47
CA ALA A 277 4.49 6.93 14.77
C ALA A 277 5.11 6.50 16.12
N ALA A 278 6.43 6.55 16.21
CA ALA A 278 7.20 6.07 17.35
C ALA A 278 7.15 4.55 17.62
N ILE A 279 6.47 3.74 16.81
CA ILE A 279 6.57 2.28 16.84
C ILE A 279 7.61 1.80 15.83
N GLY A 280 8.81 1.48 16.33
CA GLY A 280 9.90 0.91 15.51
C GLY A 280 9.99 -0.61 15.63
N PRO A 281 10.89 -1.27 14.86
CA PRO A 281 10.99 -2.73 14.77
C PRO A 281 11.05 -3.45 16.12
N LYS A 282 11.88 -2.96 17.06
CA LYS A 282 11.99 -3.55 18.41
C LYS A 282 10.67 -3.52 19.19
N LYS A 283 9.87 -2.46 19.01
CA LYS A 283 8.56 -2.35 19.69
C LYS A 283 7.55 -3.30 19.06
N ILE A 284 7.65 -3.53 17.75
CA ILE A 284 6.81 -4.50 17.04
C ILE A 284 7.07 -5.90 17.58
N GLU A 285 8.33 -6.31 17.70
CA GLU A 285 8.69 -7.61 18.29
C GLU A 285 8.12 -7.79 19.71
N MET A 286 8.13 -6.73 20.53
CA MET A 286 7.55 -6.75 21.87
C MET A 286 6.02 -6.85 21.86
N LEU A 287 5.36 -6.17 20.93
CA LEU A 287 3.89 -6.24 20.75
C LEU A 287 3.47 -7.60 20.20
N GLU A 288 4.20 -8.15 19.24
CA GLU A 288 3.99 -9.50 18.71
C GLU A 288 4.13 -10.56 19.81
N ALA A 289 5.15 -10.45 20.65
CA ALA A 289 5.33 -11.35 21.80
C ALA A 289 4.16 -11.27 22.80
N ALA A 290 3.42 -10.16 22.81
CA ALA A 290 2.20 -9.97 23.60
C ALA A 290 0.91 -10.33 22.83
N GLY A 291 1.01 -10.87 21.62
CA GLY A 291 -0.14 -11.24 20.78
C GLY A 291 -0.78 -10.07 20.03
N ILE A 292 -0.14 -8.90 19.99
CA ILE A 292 -0.62 -7.69 19.32
C ILE A 292 0.13 -7.55 17.99
N SER A 293 -0.52 -7.95 16.89
CA SER A 293 0.05 -7.91 15.54
C SER A 293 -0.58 -6.89 14.61
N THR A 294 -1.72 -6.29 14.99
CA THR A 294 -2.47 -5.36 14.12
C THR A 294 -2.68 -4.00 14.80
N VAL A 295 -2.81 -2.96 13.99
CA VAL A 295 -3.12 -1.59 14.48
C VAL A 295 -4.43 -1.58 15.27
N ARG A 296 -5.42 -2.38 14.86
CA ARG A 296 -6.69 -2.51 15.56
C ARG A 296 -6.52 -3.13 16.95
N ALA A 297 -5.78 -4.24 17.06
CA ALA A 297 -5.51 -4.87 18.34
C ALA A 297 -4.75 -3.92 19.29
N LEU A 298 -3.81 -3.14 18.75
CA LEU A 298 -3.12 -2.11 19.53
C LEU A 298 -4.07 -0.99 19.99
N ALA A 299 -5.00 -0.55 19.14
CA ALA A 299 -5.98 0.47 19.48
C ALA A 299 -6.99 0.01 20.53
N ASP A 300 -7.32 -1.29 20.55
CA ASP A 300 -8.19 -1.91 21.55
C ASP A 300 -7.42 -2.24 22.86
N THR A 301 -6.11 -2.00 22.92
CA THR A 301 -5.27 -2.21 24.13
C THR A 301 -5.28 -0.97 25.02
N GLU A 302 -5.48 -1.15 26.33
CA GLU A 302 -5.46 -0.05 27.29
C GLU A 302 -4.07 0.61 27.40
N PHE A 303 -4.04 1.94 27.56
CA PHE A 303 -2.81 2.73 27.52
C PHE A 303 -1.72 2.24 28.49
N TYR A 304 -2.10 1.84 29.71
CA TYR A 304 -1.15 1.37 30.72
C TYR A 304 -0.58 -0.02 30.38
N ASN A 305 -1.34 -0.85 29.65
CA ASN A 305 -0.85 -2.13 29.13
C ASN A 305 0.16 -1.89 28.01
N ILE A 306 -0.04 -0.89 27.16
CA ILE A 306 0.92 -0.47 26.13
C ILE A 306 2.24 -0.05 26.78
N ASP A 307 2.18 0.81 27.82
CA ASP A 307 3.37 1.25 28.57
C ASP A 307 4.13 0.06 29.19
N ARG A 308 3.40 -0.86 29.81
CA ARG A 308 3.96 -2.09 30.41
C ARG A 308 4.62 -2.99 29.37
N ILE A 309 3.94 -3.30 28.28
CA ILE A 309 4.44 -4.18 27.22
C ILE A 309 5.69 -3.57 26.59
N LEU A 310 5.65 -2.28 26.25
CA LEU A 310 6.74 -1.60 25.57
C LEU A 310 7.85 -1.11 26.51
N LYS A 311 7.73 -1.39 27.82
CA LYS A 311 8.66 -0.94 28.87
C LYS A 311 8.96 0.55 28.76
N ARG A 312 7.90 1.35 28.59
CA ARG A 312 7.96 2.81 28.52
C ARG A 312 7.30 3.41 29.74
N ASN A 313 7.76 4.60 30.11
CA ASN A 313 7.11 5.37 31.15
C ASN A 313 5.91 6.12 30.54
N PRO A 314 4.84 6.34 31.32
CA PRO A 314 3.78 7.27 30.95
C PRO A 314 4.37 8.63 30.54
N PRO A 315 3.76 9.36 29.57
CA PRO A 315 2.44 9.14 28.97
C PRO A 315 2.50 8.43 27.60
N PHE A 316 3.46 7.53 27.36
CA PHE A 316 3.67 6.95 26.01
C PHE A 316 2.43 6.21 25.48
N GLY A 317 1.83 5.34 26.29
CA GLY A 317 0.64 4.59 25.93
C GLY A 317 -0.57 5.49 25.69
N MET A 318 -0.73 6.55 26.48
CA MET A 318 -1.84 7.50 26.32
C MET A 318 -1.71 8.26 25.00
N ASN A 319 -0.51 8.75 24.68
CA ASN A 319 -0.23 9.38 23.39
C ASN A 319 -0.45 8.41 22.21
N THR A 320 -0.09 7.14 22.39
CA THR A 320 -0.29 6.08 21.38
C THR A 320 -1.79 5.87 21.10
N VAL A 321 -2.60 5.71 22.15
CA VAL A 321 -4.07 5.55 22.01
C VAL A 321 -4.70 6.78 21.36
N LEU A 322 -4.29 7.99 21.75
CA LEU A 322 -4.76 9.24 21.14
C LEU A 322 -4.43 9.29 19.63
N GLN A 323 -3.21 8.91 19.25
CA GLN A 323 -2.83 8.83 17.84
C GLN A 323 -3.69 7.80 17.08
N LEU A 324 -3.99 6.66 17.70
CA LEU A 324 -4.78 5.59 17.08
C LEU A 324 -6.24 5.96 16.83
N LYS A 325 -6.79 6.96 17.54
CA LYS A 325 -8.14 7.49 17.25
C LYS A 325 -8.26 8.09 15.85
N ALA A 326 -7.16 8.55 15.25
CA ALA A 326 -7.15 9.08 13.90
C ALA A 326 -7.16 7.98 12.80
N PHE A 327 -6.93 6.70 13.16
CA PHE A 327 -6.90 5.62 12.18
C PHE A 327 -8.32 5.22 11.75
N PRO A 328 -8.60 5.08 10.44
CA PRO A 328 -9.97 4.89 9.96
C PRO A 328 -10.54 3.51 10.34
N ARG A 329 -11.71 3.50 10.97
CA ARG A 329 -12.51 2.33 11.32
C ARG A 329 -13.71 2.26 10.38
N LEU A 330 -13.51 1.69 9.20
CA LEU A 330 -14.55 1.62 8.18
C LEU A 330 -15.48 0.42 8.42
N LEU A 331 -16.77 0.62 8.22
CA LEU A 331 -17.81 -0.40 8.27
C LEU A 331 -18.65 -0.37 7.00
N LEU A 332 -18.65 -1.47 6.25
CA LEU A 332 -19.56 -1.68 5.14
C LEU A 332 -20.69 -2.62 5.55
N LYS A 333 -21.92 -2.14 5.49
CA LYS A 333 -23.13 -2.97 5.67
C LYS A 333 -23.84 -3.08 4.32
N ALA A 334 -23.88 -4.27 3.76
CA ALA A 334 -24.65 -4.58 2.56
C ALA A 334 -25.87 -5.42 2.94
N ARG A 335 -27.06 -5.04 2.44
CA ARG A 335 -28.30 -5.79 2.62
C ARG A 335 -28.96 -6.01 1.28
N PHE A 336 -29.34 -7.26 0.99
CA PHE A 336 -30.26 -7.57 -0.09
C PHE A 336 -31.63 -6.97 0.21
N GLU A 337 -32.16 -6.17 -0.72
CA GLU A 337 -33.51 -5.61 -0.59
C GLU A 337 -34.55 -6.47 -1.29
N ARG A 338 -34.38 -6.66 -2.59
CA ARG A 338 -35.31 -7.37 -3.46
C ARG A 338 -34.65 -7.73 -4.78
N TRP A 339 -35.30 -8.62 -5.53
CA TRP A 339 -35.02 -8.81 -6.95
C TRP A 339 -35.54 -7.60 -7.74
N ALA A 340 -34.83 -7.22 -8.80
CA ALA A 340 -35.24 -6.15 -9.69
C ALA A 340 -36.58 -6.48 -10.37
N ALA A 341 -37.48 -5.49 -10.43
CA ALA A 341 -38.76 -5.58 -11.09
C ALA A 341 -38.73 -4.89 -12.46
N LYS A 342 -39.80 -5.04 -13.25
CA LYS A 342 -39.94 -4.35 -14.56
C LYS A 342 -39.81 -2.83 -14.44
N SER A 343 -40.22 -2.26 -13.31
CA SER A 343 -40.09 -0.82 -13.03
C SER A 343 -38.64 -0.34 -12.90
N ASP A 344 -37.71 -1.24 -12.59
CA ASP A 344 -36.28 -0.91 -12.43
C ASP A 344 -35.53 -0.97 -13.78
N MET A 345 -36.15 -1.55 -14.82
CA MET A 345 -35.55 -1.70 -16.16
C MET A 345 -35.06 -0.40 -16.80
N PRO A 346 -35.78 0.74 -16.79
CA PRO A 346 -35.23 1.97 -17.35
C PRO A 346 -33.94 2.45 -16.66
N ALA A 347 -33.78 2.18 -15.36
CA ALA A 347 -32.53 2.49 -14.65
C ALA A 347 -31.41 1.47 -14.95
N ILE A 348 -31.78 0.22 -15.25
CA ILE A 348 -30.86 -0.84 -15.69
C ILE A 348 -30.41 -0.60 -17.14
N ASP A 349 -31.30 -0.20 -18.03
CA ASP A 349 -31.03 0.11 -19.43
C ASP A 349 -30.17 1.38 -19.57
N ALA A 350 -30.25 2.29 -18.59
CA ALA A 350 -29.35 3.43 -18.47
C ALA A 350 -27.93 3.05 -17.97
N LEU A 351 -27.71 1.82 -17.52
CA LEU A 351 -26.36 1.35 -17.19
C LEU A 351 -25.54 1.20 -18.47
N PRO A 352 -24.21 1.37 -18.40
CA PRO A 352 -23.34 1.15 -19.55
C PRO A 352 -23.62 -0.23 -20.16
N GLU A 353 -23.78 -0.31 -21.48
CA GLU A 353 -24.10 -1.55 -22.22
C GLU A 353 -23.23 -2.76 -21.81
N LYS A 354 -21.98 -2.49 -21.39
CA LYS A 354 -21.02 -3.49 -20.90
C LYS A 354 -21.50 -4.20 -19.63
N VAL A 355 -22.21 -3.52 -18.74
CA VAL A 355 -22.82 -4.09 -17.51
C VAL A 355 -24.00 -4.99 -17.87
N VAL A 356 -24.79 -4.58 -18.87
CA VAL A 356 -25.97 -5.30 -19.35
C VAL A 356 -25.56 -6.58 -20.11
N ARG A 357 -24.48 -6.54 -20.90
CA ARG A 357 -23.96 -7.70 -21.66
C ARG A 357 -23.41 -8.85 -20.79
N VAL A 358 -23.06 -8.59 -19.52
CA VAL A 358 -22.60 -9.63 -18.58
C VAL A 358 -23.78 -10.42 -17.98
N LEU A 359 -25.02 -9.96 -18.18
CA LEU A 359 -26.22 -10.69 -17.79
C LEU A 359 -26.42 -11.85 -18.77
N ALA A 360 -25.76 -12.98 -18.49
CA ALA A 360 -26.07 -14.25 -19.12
C ALA A 360 -27.59 -14.51 -19.08
N PRO A 361 -28.17 -15.10 -20.14
CA PRO A 361 -29.60 -15.42 -20.17
C PRO A 361 -29.95 -16.30 -18.97
N GLY A 362 -30.88 -15.82 -18.12
CA GLY A 362 -31.31 -16.49 -16.89
C GLY A 362 -30.82 -15.86 -15.58
N LEU A 363 -29.94 -14.84 -15.61
CA LEU A 363 -29.54 -14.12 -14.40
C LEU A 363 -30.63 -13.13 -13.94
N ARG A 364 -31.05 -13.24 -12.68
CA ARG A 364 -31.95 -12.27 -12.02
C ARG A 364 -31.11 -11.19 -11.35
N LEU A 365 -31.43 -9.93 -11.63
CA LEU A 365 -30.78 -8.78 -10.99
C LEU A 365 -31.26 -8.58 -9.56
N ALA A 366 -30.34 -8.31 -8.63
CA ALA A 366 -30.62 -8.04 -7.23
C ALA A 366 -30.37 -6.57 -6.90
N ILE A 367 -31.29 -5.96 -6.16
CA ILE A 367 -31.10 -4.63 -5.58
C ILE A 367 -30.48 -4.80 -4.20
N VAL A 368 -29.27 -4.27 -4.05
CA VAL A 368 -28.51 -4.31 -2.80
C VAL A 368 -28.34 -2.89 -2.27
N ARG A 369 -28.72 -2.67 -1.02
CA ARG A 369 -28.40 -1.42 -0.31
C ARG A 369 -27.09 -1.61 0.42
N ALA A 370 -26.04 -0.93 -0.06
CA ALA A 370 -24.77 -0.82 0.63
C ALA A 370 -24.69 0.51 1.41
N ARG A 371 -24.25 0.45 2.67
CA ARG A 371 -23.98 1.61 3.53
C ARG A 371 -22.55 1.53 4.04
N LEU A 372 -21.72 2.48 3.63
CA LEU A 372 -20.37 2.69 4.16
C LEU A 372 -20.45 3.69 5.32
N ARG A 373 -19.83 3.37 6.46
CA ARG A 373 -19.75 4.23 7.65
C ARG A 373 -18.31 4.29 8.15
N CYS A 374 -17.93 5.41 8.75
CA CYS A 374 -16.74 5.54 9.58
C CYS A 374 -17.18 5.43 11.05
N LEU A 375 -16.57 4.54 11.82
CA LEU A 375 -16.89 4.29 13.23
C LEU A 375 -15.96 5.06 14.19
N ASN A 376 -15.10 5.93 13.67
CA ASN A 376 -14.31 6.80 14.52
C ASN A 376 -15.21 7.82 15.21
N ASP A 377 -14.92 8.10 16.48
CA ASP A 377 -15.59 9.17 17.22
C ASP A 377 -15.24 10.54 16.61
N ASP A 378 -13.98 10.70 16.19
CA ASP A 378 -13.46 11.89 15.51
C ASP A 378 -13.22 11.61 14.02
N MET A 379 -13.40 12.61 13.16
CA MET A 379 -13.10 12.47 11.73
C MET A 379 -11.61 12.12 11.55
N PRO A 380 -11.25 11.01 10.87
CA PRO A 380 -9.85 10.63 10.68
C PRO A 380 -9.09 11.73 9.92
N LEU A 381 -7.93 12.12 10.46
CA LEU A 381 -7.05 13.16 9.93
C LEU A 381 -6.28 12.67 8.67
N TRP A 382 -6.97 12.26 7.62
CA TRP A 382 -6.32 11.98 6.32
C TRP A 382 -6.20 13.22 5.43
N ARG A 383 -6.73 14.37 5.89
CA ARG A 383 -6.89 15.59 5.10
C ARG A 383 -6.18 16.83 5.63
N GLU A 384 -5.37 16.71 6.67
CA GLU A 384 -4.44 17.79 6.98
C GLU A 384 -3.28 17.66 6.01
N LYS A 385 -3.24 18.59 5.04
CA LYS A 385 -2.02 18.82 4.28
C LYS A 385 -0.97 19.18 5.32
N VAL A 386 -0.03 18.27 5.57
CA VAL A 386 1.21 18.61 6.26
C VAL A 386 1.86 19.69 5.40
N HIS A 387 1.80 20.93 5.89
CA HIS A 387 2.35 22.11 5.23
C HIS A 387 3.87 22.06 5.17
#